data_AF-A0A0U2X6P2-F1
#
_entry.id   AF-A0A0U2X6P2-F1
#
_cell.length_a   1.000
_cell.length_b   1.000
_cell.length_c   1.000
_cell.angle_alpha   90.00
_cell.angle_beta   90.00
_cell.angle_gamma   90.00
#
_symmetry.space_group_name_H-M   'P 1'
#
loop_
_entity.id
_entity.type
_entity.pdbx_description
1 polymer ?
#
loop_
_entity_poly.entity_id
_entity_poly.type
_entity_poly.pdbx_seq_one_letter_code
_entity_poly.pdbx_strand_id
1 'polypeptide(L)' 'GRSTTTGHLIYQCGGIDKRTIEKFEKEAAELGKGSFKYAWVLDKLKAERERGVTIDIALWKFETP' A
#
# COMPACT_ATOMS: atom_id res chain seq x y z
N GLY A 1 -5.19 1.01 -10.52
CA GLY A 1 -3.74 1.29 -10.58
C GLY A 1 -2.98 0.04 -10.17
N ARG A 2 -1.83 -0.25 -10.79
CA ARG A 2 -1.07 -1.49 -10.57
C ARG A 2 -0.77 -1.74 -9.08
N SER A 3 -0.14 -0.79 -8.40
CA SER A 3 0.20 -0.88 -6.98
C SER A 3 -1.03 -1.00 -6.07
N THR A 4 -2.10 -0.27 -6.37
CA THR A 4 -3.38 -0.37 -5.61
C THR A 4 -4.01 -1.75 -5.72
N THR A 5 -4.04 -2.34 -6.91
CA THR A 5 -4.62 -3.68 -7.14
C THR A 5 -3.77 -4.75 -6.47
N THR A 6 -2.43 -4.69 -6.61
CA THR A 6 -1.53 -5.64 -5.96
C THR A 6 -1.58 -5.52 -4.43
N GLY A 7 -1.61 -4.31 -3.87
CA GLY A 7 -1.75 -4.12 -2.43
C GLY A 7 -3.08 -4.62 -1.88
N HIS A 8 -4.16 -4.48 -2.65
CA HIS A 8 -5.47 -5.02 -2.26
C HIS A 8 -5.48 -6.56 -2.28
N LEU A 9 -4.81 -7.19 -3.25
CA LEU A 9 -4.63 -8.65 -3.29
C LEU A 9 -3.84 -9.16 -2.09
N ILE A 10 -2.72 -8.51 -1.75
CA ILE A 10 -1.90 -8.87 -0.57
C ILE A 10 -2.76 -8.79 0.71
N TYR A 11 -3.60 -7.77 0.83
CA TYR A 11 -4.52 -7.64 1.95
C TYR A 11 -5.58 -8.75 1.99
N GLN A 12 -6.21 -9.07 0.86
CA GLN A 12 -7.20 -10.14 0.77
C GLN A 12 -6.62 -11.52 1.09
N CYS A 13 -5.38 -11.78 0.68
CA CYS A 13 -4.68 -13.03 0.98
C CYS A 13 -4.13 -13.08 2.41
N GLY A 14 -4.39 -12.08 3.26
CA GLY A 14 -3.90 -12.05 4.64
C GLY A 14 -2.40 -11.78 4.77
N GLY A 15 -1.73 -11.40 3.69
CA GLY A 15 -0.31 -11.04 3.69
C GLY A 15 -0.01 -9.74 4.46
N ILE A 16 -1.05 -8.97 4.81
CA ILE A 16 -0.97 -7.77 5.65
C ILE A 16 -2.10 -7.74 6.67
N ASP A 17 -1.72 -7.38 7.90
CA ASP A 17 -2.65 -7.19 9.01
C ASP A 17 -3.55 -5.95 8.83
N LYS A 18 -4.80 -6.04 9.30
CA LYS A 18 -5.78 -4.95 9.22
C LYS A 18 -5.30 -3.67 9.90
N ARG A 19 -4.60 -3.78 11.03
CA ARG A 19 -4.08 -2.62 11.77
C ARG A 19 -3.07 -1.82 10.96
N THR A 20 -2.29 -2.51 10.14
CA THR A 20 -1.28 -1.88 9.28
C THR A 20 -1.94 -1.10 8.14
N ILE A 21 -3.00 -1.64 7.52
CA ILE A 21 -3.78 -0.91 6.52
C ILE A 21 -4.49 0.30 7.12
N GLU A 22 -5.08 0.18 8.31
CA GLU A 22 -5.71 1.33 8.98
C GLU A 22 -4.71 2.45 9.29
N LYS A 23 -3.47 2.09 9.66
CA LYS A 23 -2.39 3.06 9.83
C LYS A 23 -2.08 3.77 8.51
N PHE A 24 -1.93 3.02 7.42
CA PHE A 24 -1.68 3.61 6.10
C PHE A 24 -2.85 4.45 5.60
N GLU A 25 -4.09 4.08 5.92
CA GLU A 25 -5.27 4.87 5.60
C GLU A 25 -5.26 6.23 6.31
N LYS A 26 -4.89 6.27 7.59
CA LYS A 26 -4.74 7.53 8.34
C LYS A 26 -3.64 8.40 7.75
N GLU A 27 -2.44 7.85 7.57
CA GLU A 27 -1.31 8.62 7.02
C GLU A 27 -1.59 9.09 5.57
N ALA A 28 -2.27 8.26 4.76
CA ALA A 28 -2.67 8.64 3.42
C ALA A 28 -3.77 9.71 3.43
N ALA A 29 -4.71 9.65 4.37
CA ALA A 29 -5.73 10.68 4.54
C ALA A 29 -5.12 12.04 4.97
N GLU A 30 -4.13 12.04 5.86
CA GLU A 30 -3.37 13.26 6.24
C GLU A 30 -2.67 13.90 5.04
N LEU A 31 -2.21 13.09 4.08
CA LEU A 31 -1.60 13.55 2.83
C LEU A 31 -2.62 13.85 1.71
N GLY A 32 -3.92 13.83 1.99
CA GLY A 32 -4.99 14.07 1.01
C GLY A 32 -5.14 12.95 -0.04
N LYS A 33 -4.58 11.78 0.24
CA LYS A 33 -4.42 10.63 -0.65
C LYS A 33 -5.06 9.36 -0.09
N GLY A 34 -6.15 9.47 0.66
CA GLY A 34 -6.80 8.33 1.32
C GLY A 34 -7.14 7.14 0.39
N SER A 35 -7.38 7.40 -0.89
CA SER A 35 -7.62 6.36 -1.92
C SER A 35 -6.40 5.49 -2.24
N PHE A 36 -5.20 5.88 -1.84
CA PHE A 36 -3.94 5.18 -2.12
C PHE A 36 -3.47 4.26 -0.98
N LYS A 37 -4.30 4.02 0.04
CA LYS A 37 -3.94 3.19 1.21
C LYS A 37 -3.36 1.81 0.85
N TYR A 38 -3.84 1.19 -0.23
CA TYR A 38 -3.32 -0.10 -0.70
C TYR A 38 -2.01 0.01 -1.48
N ALA A 39 -1.75 1.13 -2.19
CA ALA A 39 -0.48 1.32 -2.88
C ALA A 39 0.68 1.48 -1.89
N TRP A 40 0.41 2.04 -0.72
CA TRP A 40 1.39 2.26 0.36
C TRP A 40 1.93 0.99 1.01
N VAL A 41 1.27 -0.15 0.77
CA VAL A 41 1.80 -1.48 1.06
C VAL A 41 3.13 -1.71 0.33
N LEU A 42 3.22 -1.24 -0.90
CA LEU A 42 4.38 -1.42 -1.77
C LEU A 42 5.28 -0.17 -1.80
N ASP A 43 4.69 1.02 -1.72
CA ASP A 43 5.43 2.29 -1.74
C ASP A 43 6.11 2.52 -0.38
N LYS A 44 7.41 2.22 -0.30
CA LYS A 44 8.23 2.35 0.91
C LYS A 44 8.90 3.72 1.02
N LEU A 45 9.15 4.37 -0.12
CA LEU A 45 9.85 5.64 -0.13
C LEU A 45 8.88 6.80 0.14
N LYS A 46 9.33 7.77 0.95
CA LYS A 46 8.55 8.98 1.22
C LYS A 46 8.19 9.73 -0.08
N ALA A 47 9.13 9.77 -1.04
CA ALA A 47 8.94 10.38 -2.34
C ALA A 47 7.84 9.69 -3.17
N GLU A 48 7.69 8.37 -3.08
CA GLU A 48 6.62 7.63 -3.76
C GLU A 48 5.25 8.00 -3.19
N ARG A 49 5.15 8.09 -1.85
CA ARG A 49 3.92 8.46 -1.14
C ARG A 49 3.53 9.92 -1.40
N GLU A 50 4.50 10.84 -1.31
CA GLU A 50 4.30 12.27 -1.57
C GLU A 50 3.94 12.56 -3.04
N ARG A 51 4.54 11.85 -4.00
CA ARG A 51 4.24 12.04 -5.44
C ARG A 51 3.09 11.18 -5.96
N GLY A 52 2.78 10.07 -5.28
CA GLY A 52 1.73 9.12 -5.69
C GLY A 52 2.14 8.25 -6.89
N VAL A 53 3.44 8.04 -7.07
CA VAL A 53 4.00 7.25 -8.17
C VAL A 53 5.03 6.27 -7.62
N THR A 54 4.98 5.03 -8.07
CA THR A 54 5.98 4.01 -7.73
C THR A 54 7.27 4.33 -8.49
N ILE A 55 8.37 4.47 -7.75
CA ILE A 55 9.69 4.83 -8.25
C ILE A 55 10.57 3.59 -8.28
N ASP A 56 10.50 2.78 -7.23
CA ASP A 56 11.29 1.57 -7.06
C ASP A 56 10.42 0.31 -7.05
N ILE A 57 11.01 -0.83 -7.44
CA ILE A 57 10.31 -2.10 -7.50
C ILE A 57 10.34 -2.75 -6.11
N ALA A 58 9.19 -2.81 -5.45
CA ALA A 58 9.03 -3.57 -4.22
C ALA A 58 8.57 -5.00 -4.50
N LEU A 59 9.30 -5.97 -3.94
CA LEU A 59 8.91 -7.39 -3.92
C LEU A 59 8.25 -7.70 -2.57
N TRP A 60 7.06 -8.31 -2.62
CA TRP A 60 6.33 -8.79 -1.46
C TRP A 60 5.99 -10.27 -1.65
N LYS A 61 6.31 -11.10 -0.66
CA LYS A 61 5.94 -12.51 -0.64
C LYS A 61 4.78 -12.69 0.32
N PHE A 62 3.71 -13.32 -0.16
CA PHE A 62 2.57 -13.74 0.65
C PHE A 62 2.16 -15.13 0.20
N GLU A 63 1.51 -15.87 1.10
CA GLU A 63 0.97 -17.19 0.80
C GLU A 63 -0.55 -17.09 0.72
N THR A 64 -1.14 -17.80 -0.23
CA THR A 64 -2.59 -17.95 -0.32
C THR A 64 -3.00 -19.18 0.48
N PRO A 65 -4.23 -19.22 1.03
CA PRO A 65 -4.80 -20.44 1.60
C PRO A 65 -4.81 -21.61 0.61
#